data_AF-A0A317UK23-F1
#
_entry.id   AF-A0A317UK23-F1
#
_cell.length_a   1.000
_cell.length_b   1.000
_cell.length_c   1.000
_cell.angle_alpha   90.00
_cell.angle_beta   90.00
_cell.angle_gamma   90.00
#
_symmetry.space_group_name_H-M   'P 1'
#
loop_
_entity.id
_entity.type
_entity.pdbx_description
1 polymer ?
#
loop_
_entity_poly.entity_id
_entity_poly.type
_entity_poly.pdbx_seq_one_letter_code
_entity_poly.pdbx_strand_id
1 'polypeptide(L)'
;MKVPIPRIARPHRSAYSSRVSKACVTCREKKIKCNGSHPCCGCISNATTCLYTAGKRENTSRRLAELESQIRLYKQLLWHLQSKVNACDRELISRTLDQVTTSCSNMIYTWLTL
;
A
#
# COMPACT_ATOMS: atom_id res chain seq x y z
N MET A 1 6.45 -30.33 32.57
CA MET A 1 6.76 -29.17 33.44
C MET A 1 7.37 -28.08 32.58
N LYS A 2 6.92 -26.82 32.70
CA LYS A 2 7.47 -25.69 31.94
C LYS A 2 8.45 -24.95 32.84
N VAL A 3 9.74 -25.07 32.52
CA VAL A 3 10.80 -24.43 33.31
C VAL A 3 11.02 -23.00 32.79
N PRO A 4 10.94 -21.96 33.64
CA PRO A 4 11.23 -20.60 33.23
C PRO A 4 12.75 -20.44 33.02
N ILE A 5 13.15 -20.02 31.82
CA ILE A 5 14.55 -19.68 31.52
C ILE A 5 14.78 -18.22 31.94
N PRO A 6 15.73 -17.93 32.83
CA PRO A 6 16.06 -16.56 33.22
C PRO A 6 16.53 -15.74 32.02
N ARG A 7 15.93 -14.56 31.80
CA ARG A 7 16.44 -13.61 30.81
C ARG A 7 17.74 -13.01 31.32
N ILE A 8 18.88 -13.51 30.85
CA ILE A 8 20.19 -12.89 31.09
C ILE A 8 20.14 -11.46 30.54
N ALA A 9 20.17 -10.47 31.44
CA ALA A 9 20.21 -9.07 31.08
C ALA A 9 21.54 -8.78 30.38
N ARG A 10 21.52 -8.67 29.05
CA ARG A 10 22.69 -8.23 28.28
C ARG A 10 22.91 -6.75 28.59
N PRO A 11 24.16 -6.30 28.83
CA PRO A 11 24.44 -4.90 29.10
C PRO A 11 23.88 -4.06 27.95
N HIS A 12 23.10 -3.05 28.33
CA HIS A 12 22.37 -2.17 27.43
C HIS A 12 23.39 -1.41 26.57
N ARG A 13 23.75 -1.99 25.41
CA ARG A 13 24.48 -1.27 24.36
C ARG A 13 23.59 -0.10 23.97
N SER A 14 24.02 1.09 24.41
CA SER A 14 23.70 2.45 23.95
C SER A 14 22.51 2.59 22.99
N ALA A 15 21.67 3.59 23.24
CA ALA A 15 20.44 4.01 22.52
C ALA A 15 20.46 4.09 20.97
N TYR A 16 21.53 3.65 20.32
CA TYR A 16 21.68 3.41 18.89
C TYR A 16 21.18 2.01 18.42
N SER A 17 20.77 1.14 19.35
CA SER A 17 20.34 -0.24 19.05
C SER A 17 18.82 -0.42 19.06
N SER A 18 18.06 0.52 18.48
CA SER A 18 16.66 0.22 18.17
C SER A 18 16.62 -0.89 17.12
N ARG A 19 15.76 -1.89 17.31
CA ARG A 19 15.57 -2.91 16.28
C ARG A 19 14.96 -2.23 15.07
N VAL A 20 15.60 -2.36 13.92
CA VAL A 20 15.06 -1.82 12.68
C VAL A 20 13.73 -2.51 12.38
N SER A 21 12.69 -1.74 12.09
CA SER A 21 11.36 -2.26 11.77
C SER A 21 11.36 -3.08 10.46
N LYS A 22 12.21 -2.68 9.50
CA LYS A 22 12.39 -3.34 8.21
C LYS A 22 13.85 -3.29 7.78
N ALA A 23 14.41 -4.44 7.42
CA ALA A 23 15.70 -4.51 6.73
C ALA A 23 15.51 -4.20 5.23
N CYS A 24 16.53 -3.63 4.58
CA CYS A 24 16.55 -3.50 3.13
C CYS A 24 16.50 -4.90 2.46
N VAL A 25 16.11 -4.94 1.19
CA VAL A 25 15.99 -6.18 0.40
C VAL A 25 17.30 -6.98 0.43
N THR A 26 18.42 -6.33 0.15
CA THR A 26 19.74 -6.97 0.08
C THR A 26 20.18 -7.57 1.40
N CYS A 27 20.03 -6.85 2.53
CA CYS A 27 20.36 -7.40 3.85
C CYS A 27 19.44 -8.55 4.24
N ARG A 28 18.16 -8.49 3.84
CA ARG A 28 17.18 -9.55 4.09
C ARG A 28 17.53 -10.83 3.33
N GLU A 29 17.89 -10.71 2.06
CA GLU A 29 18.30 -11.82 1.21
C GLU A 29 19.62 -12.45 1.68
N LYS A 30 20.61 -11.62 2.01
CA LYS A 30 21.92 -12.07 2.54
C LYS A 30 21.87 -12.52 4.00
N LYS A 31 20.73 -12.36 4.70
CA LYS A 31 20.54 -12.66 6.13
C LYS A 31 21.59 -11.99 7.04
N ILE A 32 21.99 -10.76 6.70
CA ILE A 32 22.95 -9.96 7.48
C ILE A 32 22.26 -8.83 8.25
N LYS A 33 22.95 -8.25 9.25
CA LYS A 33 22.41 -7.15 10.05
C LYS A 33 22.23 -5.89 9.20
N CYS A 34 20.99 -5.43 9.07
CA CYS A 34 20.69 -4.09 8.57
C CYS A 34 20.72 -3.10 9.73
N ASN A 35 21.28 -1.91 9.51
CA ASN A 35 21.26 -0.81 10.49
C ASN A 35 20.11 0.20 10.23
N GLY A 36 19.36 0.07 9.14
CA GLY A 36 18.20 0.91 8.85
C GLY A 36 18.48 2.27 8.21
N SER A 37 19.75 2.68 8.08
CA SER A 37 20.10 3.87 7.29
C SER A 37 19.89 3.61 5.80
N HIS A 38 19.79 4.68 5.00
CA HIS A 38 19.68 4.58 3.55
C HIS A 38 20.75 5.45 2.86
N PRO A 39 21.77 4.85 2.21
CA PRO A 39 22.06 3.41 2.14
C PRO A 39 22.48 2.81 3.50
N CYS A 40 22.24 1.51 3.71
CA CYS A 40 22.59 0.84 4.96
C CYS A 40 24.07 0.46 5.00
N CYS A 41 24.71 0.41 6.17
CA CYS A 41 26.17 0.15 6.28
C CYS A 41 26.58 -1.18 5.62
N GLY A 42 25.74 -2.21 5.71
CA GLY A 42 26.00 -3.51 5.06
C GLY A 42 25.90 -3.47 3.54
N CYS A 43 25.12 -2.54 2.97
CA CYS A 43 25.09 -2.32 1.53
C CYS A 43 26.27 -1.48 1.06
N ILE A 44 26.69 -0.48 1.83
CA ILE A 44 27.88 0.34 1.55
C ILE A 44 29.13 -0.55 1.53
N SER A 45 29.35 -1.36 2.58
CA SER A 45 30.52 -2.24 2.70
C SER A 45 30.62 -3.26 1.56
N ASN A 46 29.48 -3.70 1.05
CA ASN A 46 29.40 -4.73 0.03
C ASN A 46 29.26 -4.15 -1.38
N ALA A 47 29.30 -2.82 -1.53
CA ALA A 47 29.05 -2.11 -2.77
C ALA A 47 27.79 -2.61 -3.52
N THR A 48 26.72 -2.90 -2.78
CA THR A 48 25.45 -3.39 -3.35
C THR A 48 24.33 -2.37 -3.22
N THR A 49 23.36 -2.41 -4.12
CA THR A 49 22.19 -1.54 -4.08
C THR A 49 21.41 -1.74 -2.78
N CYS A 50 21.13 -0.63 -2.09
CA CYS A 50 20.26 -0.62 -0.92
C CYS A 50 18.85 -0.25 -1.35
N LEU A 51 17.92 -1.21 -1.29
CA LEU A 51 16.53 -0.98 -1.70
C LEU A 51 15.56 -1.35 -0.59
N TYR A 52 14.56 -0.50 -0.41
CA TYR A 52 13.40 -0.77 0.43
C TYR A 52 12.18 -0.86 -0.47
N THR A 53 11.57 -2.05 -0.57
CA THR A 53 10.32 -2.21 -1.31
C THR A 53 9.14 -1.68 -0.50
N ALA A 54 8.09 -1.23 -1.18
CA ALA A 54 6.83 -0.89 -0.52
C ALA A 54 6.28 -2.10 0.27
N GLY A 55 5.61 -1.84 1.40
CA GLY A 55 4.91 -2.90 2.12
C GLY A 55 3.70 -3.43 1.33
N LYS A 56 3.19 -4.62 1.68
CA LYS A 56 1.95 -5.15 1.07
C LYS A 56 0.81 -4.14 1.18
N ARG A 57 0.63 -3.54 2.37
CA ARG A 57 -0.39 -2.51 2.64
C ARG A 57 -0.22 -1.29 1.74
N GLU A 58 0.99 -0.76 1.65
CA GLU A 58 1.30 0.41 0.82
C GLU A 58 1.06 0.13 -0.66
N ASN A 59 1.44 -1.05 -1.16
CA ASN A 59 1.18 -1.43 -2.54
C ASN A 59 -0.32 -1.57 -2.83
N THR A 60 -1.09 -2.15 -1.90
CA THR A 60 -2.56 -2.21 -2.00
C THR A 60 -3.16 -0.81 -2.02
N SER A 61 -2.74 0.08 -1.12
CA SER A 61 -3.21 1.47 -1.07
C SER A 61 -2.92 2.21 -2.37
N ARG A 62 -1.71 2.07 -2.93
CA ARG A 62 -1.34 2.67 -4.22
C ARG A 62 -2.21 2.12 -5.36
N ARG A 63 -2.45 0.80 -5.38
CA ARG A 63 -3.28 0.17 -6.41
C ARG A 63 -4.73 0.64 -6.34
N LEU A 64 -5.29 0.79 -5.14
CA LEU A 64 -6.63 1.35 -4.96
C LEU A 64 -6.71 2.78 -5.47
N ALA A 65 -5.77 3.65 -5.09
CA ALA A 65 -5.73 5.03 -5.57
C ALA A 65 -5.62 5.15 -7.10
N GLU A 66 -4.84 4.26 -7.72
CA GLU A 66 -4.72 4.17 -9.18
C GLU A 66 -6.03 3.72 -9.85
N LEU A 67 -6.69 2.69 -9.31
CA LEU A 67 -7.98 2.23 -9.85
C LEU A 67 -9.06 3.30 -9.68
N GLU A 68 -9.08 4.00 -8.55
CA GLU A 68 -10.00 5.12 -8.32
C GLU A 68 -9.77 6.27 -9.32
N SER A 69 -8.51 6.58 -9.66
CA SER A 69 -8.21 7.62 -10.64
C SER A 69 -8.65 7.21 -12.05
N GLN A 70 -8.45 5.95 -12.42
CA GLN A 70 -8.93 5.40 -13.69
C GLN A 70 -10.46 5.44 -13.79
N ILE A 71 -11.17 5.05 -12.72
CA ILE A 71 -12.63 5.12 -12.67
C ILE A 71 -13.11 6.57 -12.86
N ARG A 72 -12.47 7.54 -12.19
CA ARG A 72 -12.82 8.96 -12.36
C ARG A 72 -12.66 9.41 -13.81
N LEU A 73 -11.54 9.06 -14.45
CA LEU A 73 -11.27 9.41 -15.84
C LEU A 73 -12.30 8.78 -16.79
N TYR A 74 -12.60 7.49 -16.63
CA TYR A 74 -13.59 6.83 -17.47
C TYR A 74 -14.99 7.41 -17.28
N LYS A 75 -15.39 7.76 -16.05
CA LYS A 75 -16.65 8.47 -15.81
C LYS A 75 -16.71 9.80 -16.56
N GLN A 76 -15.65 10.62 -16.48
CA GLN A 76 -15.60 11.91 -17.18
C GLN A 76 -15.70 11.72 -18.69
N LEU A 77 -14.97 10.76 -19.25
CA LEU A 77 -15.02 10.45 -20.68
C LEU A 77 -16.44 10.04 -21.10
N LEU A 78 -17.08 9.14 -20.36
CA LEU A 78 -18.44 8.70 -20.64
C LEU A 78 -19.44 9.85 -20.59
N TRP A 79 -19.31 10.74 -19.61
CA TRP A 79 -20.14 11.94 -19.51
C TRP A 79 -20.01 12.84 -20.75
N HIS A 80 -18.79 13.05 -21.24
CA HIS A 80 -18.54 13.83 -22.46
C HIS A 80 -19.04 13.15 -23.73
N LEU A 81 -18.96 11.81 -23.81
CA LEU A 81 -19.42 11.05 -24.97
C LEU A 81 -20.94 10.95 -25.04
N GLN A 82 -21.65 11.05 -23.90
CA GLN A 82 -23.10 10.89 -23.82
C GLN A 82 -23.88 11.79 -24.80
N SER A 83 -23.41 13.00 -25.06
CA SER A 83 -24.04 13.95 -25.99
C SER A 83 -23.74 13.65 -27.47
N LYS A 84 -22.67 12.91 -27.77
CA LYS A 84 -22.17 12.64 -29.12
C LYS A 84 -22.63 11.31 -29.71
N VAL A 85 -23.21 10.44 -28.88
CA VAL A 85 -23.66 9.10 -29.27
C VAL A 85 -25.15 9.04 -29.58
N ASN A 86 -25.57 7.93 -30.21
CA ASN A 86 -26.96 7.64 -30.54
C ASN A 86 -27.83 7.48 -29.27
N ALA A 87 -29.16 7.54 -29.43
CA ALA A 87 -30.09 7.46 -28.30
C ALA A 87 -29.94 6.17 -27.47
N CYS A 88 -29.70 5.02 -28.11
CA CYS A 88 -29.51 3.74 -27.42
C CYS A 88 -28.22 3.74 -26.57
N ASP A 89 -27.11 4.17 -27.15
CA ASP A 89 -25.82 4.27 -26.46
C ASP A 89 -25.85 5.30 -25.33
N ARG A 90 -26.58 6.42 -25.54
CA ARG A 90 -26.78 7.46 -24.53
C ARG A 90 -27.46 6.91 -23.27
N GLU A 91 -28.50 6.10 -23.47
CA GLU A 91 -29.22 5.45 -22.38
C GLU A 91 -28.33 4.43 -21.65
N LEU A 92 -27.55 3.63 -22.38
CA LEU A 92 -26.59 2.70 -21.80
C LEU A 92 -25.52 3.41 -20.96
N ILE A 93 -24.99 4.54 -21.46
CA ILE A 93 -24.04 5.38 -20.73
C ILE A 93 -24.67 5.93 -19.45
N SER A 94 -25.91 6.43 -19.53
CA SER A 94 -26.65 6.96 -18.37
C SER A 94 -26.78 5.90 -17.26
N ARG A 95 -27.28 4.72 -17.61
CA ARG A 95 -27.45 3.60 -16.66
C ARG A 95 -26.14 3.16 -16.03
N THR A 96 -25.05 3.17 -16.80
CA THR A 96 -23.71 2.79 -16.31
C THR A 96 -23.17 3.84 -15.34
N LEU A 97 -23.30 5.13 -15.66
CA LEU A 97 -22.86 6.22 -14.78
C LEU A 97 -23.60 6.19 -13.43
N ASP A 98 -24.89 5.83 -13.41
CA ASP A 98 -25.67 5.66 -12.18
C ASP A 98 -25.12 4.52 -11.32
N GLN A 99 -24.93 3.32 -11.90
CA GLN A 99 -24.40 2.16 -11.18
C GLN A 99 -23.05 2.43 -10.50
N VAL A 100 -22.15 3.12 -11.20
CA VAL A 100 -20.81 3.43 -10.66
C VAL A 100 -20.88 4.58 -9.64
N THR A 101 -21.95 5.37 -9.59
CA THR A 101 -22.15 6.44 -8.60
C THR A 101 -22.77 5.91 -7.32
N THR A 102 -23.71 4.96 -7.41
CA THR A 102 -24.30 4.29 -6.23
C THR A 102 -23.28 3.46 -5.45
N SER A 103 -22.27 2.90 -6.13
CA SER A 103 -21.23 2.09 -5.48
C SER A 103 -20.31 2.87 -4.51
N CYS A 104 -20.27 4.20 -4.55
CA CYS A 104 -19.55 5.02 -3.55
C CYS A 104 -20.44 5.43 -2.36
N SER A 105 -21.75 5.56 -2.56
CA SER A 105 -22.68 6.02 -1.52
C SER A 105 -23.11 4.89 -0.58
N ASN A 106 -23.26 3.67 -1.11
CA ASN A 106 -23.72 2.52 -0.33
C ASN A 106 -22.73 1.99 0.73
N MET A 107 -21.51 2.54 0.81
CA MET A 107 -20.54 2.22 1.87
C MET A 107 -20.51 3.22 3.03
N ILE A 108 -21.28 4.32 2.97
CA ILE A 108 -21.39 5.30 4.06
C ILE A 108 -22.64 5.06 4.91
N TYR A 109 -23.73 4.54 4.31
CA TYR A 109 -25.00 4.36 5.03
C TYR A 109 -25.17 3.05 5.80
N THR A 110 -24.30 2.04 5.62
CA THR A 110 -24.41 0.77 6.36
C THR A 110 -23.78 0.80 7.77
N TRP A 111 -23.27 1.96 8.22
CA TRP A 111 -22.72 2.15 9.57
C TRP A 111 -23.51 3.15 10.42
N LEU A 112 -24.72 3.54 9.98
CA LEU A 112 -25.63 4.45 10.71
C LEU A 112 -27.02 3.85 10.98
N THR A 113 -27.19 2.55 10.76
CA THR A 113 -28.38 1.78 11.15
C THR A 113 -27.97 0.48 11.84
N LEU A 114 -27.26 0.61 12.97
CA LEU A 114 -27.14 -0.33 14.10
C LEU A 114 -26.48 0.43 15.27
#